data_AF-A0AAW0WB33-F1
#
_entry.id   AF-A0AAW0WB33-F1
#
_cell.length_a   1.000
_cell.length_b   1.000
_cell.length_c   1.000
_cell.angle_alpha   90.00
_cell.angle_beta   90.00
_cell.angle_gamma   90.00
#
_symmetry.space_group_name_H-M   'P 1'
#
loop_
_entity.id
_entity.type
_entity.pdbx_description
1 polymer ?
#
loop_
_entity_poly.entity_id
_entity_poly.type
_entity_poly.pdbx_seq_one_letter_code
_entity_poly.pdbx_strand_id
1 'polypeptide(L)'
;MKTVILAVLVAVAAGFPTDTQTPIPIVRQSQVNPELGAHNFEFESANGISVQESGSEGSQGGANRIGEYSYIQEDGTVAKVTFVADENGFQPQSDLLPVAPTFPHPIPEYVLVQIAFAEEERKRLEREGKSPL
;
A
#
# COMPACT_ATOMS: atom_id res chain seq x y z
N MET A 1 60.08 -9.45 -6.58
CA MET A 1 59.22 -9.02 -5.45
C MET A 1 58.52 -7.68 -5.68
N LYS A 2 59.15 -6.67 -6.33
CA LYS A 2 58.52 -5.35 -6.58
C LYS A 2 57.39 -5.38 -7.64
N THR A 3 57.48 -6.28 -8.63
CA THR A 3 56.51 -6.40 -9.74
C THR A 3 55.22 -7.14 -9.36
N VAL A 4 55.30 -8.06 -8.40
CA VAL A 4 54.14 -8.84 -7.93
C VAL A 4 53.17 -7.95 -7.13
N ILE A 5 53.69 -7.00 -6.37
CA ILE A 5 52.88 -6.05 -5.58
C ILE A 5 52.11 -5.10 -6.51
N LEU A 6 52.72 -4.67 -7.61
CA LEU A 6 52.06 -3.79 -8.58
C LEU A 6 50.90 -4.49 -9.30
N ALA A 7 51.06 -5.77 -9.65
CA ALA A 7 50.01 -6.56 -10.30
C ALA A 7 48.79 -6.81 -9.39
N VAL A 8 49.02 -7.00 -8.08
CA VAL A 8 47.94 -7.19 -7.10
C VAL A 8 47.16 -5.88 -6.87
N LEU A 9 47.82 -4.73 -6.85
CA LEU A 9 47.15 -3.43 -6.69
C LEU A 9 46.26 -3.06 -7.88
N VAL A 10 46.65 -3.42 -9.12
CA VAL A 10 45.83 -3.18 -10.32
C VAL A 10 44.60 -4.10 -10.35
N ALA A 11 44.74 -5.35 -9.89
CA ALA A 11 43.62 -6.30 -9.85
C ALA A 11 42.55 -5.93 -8.79
N VAL A 12 42.94 -5.31 -7.67
CA VAL A 12 42.00 -4.83 -6.63
C VAL A 12 41.20 -3.61 -7.11
N ALA A 13 41.74 -2.79 -8.00
CA ALA A 13 41.04 -1.61 -8.53
C ALA A 13 39.96 -1.95 -9.59
N ALA A 14 40.09 -3.10 -10.27
CA ALA A 14 39.17 -3.51 -11.35
C ALA A 14 37.98 -4.38 -10.87
N GLY A 15 37.91 -4.69 -9.57
CA GLY A 15 36.93 -5.63 -9.00
C GLY A 15 35.64 -5.02 -8.46
N PHE A 16 35.43 -3.70 -8.57
CA PHE A 16 34.18 -3.11 -8.14
C PHE A 16 33.13 -3.29 -9.24
N PRO A 17 32.01 -4.00 -8.99
CA PRO A 17 30.88 -3.95 -9.90
C PRO A 17 30.45 -2.50 -9.99
N THR A 18 30.73 -1.87 -11.12
CA THR A 18 30.14 -0.58 -11.43
C THR A 18 28.73 -0.91 -11.85
N ASP A 19 27.79 -0.82 -10.91
CA ASP A 19 26.38 -0.85 -11.25
C ASP A 19 26.09 0.41 -12.08
N THR A 20 26.34 0.32 -13.39
CA THR A 20 26.14 1.40 -14.35
C THR A 20 24.67 1.51 -14.71
N GLN A 21 23.77 1.42 -13.74
CA GLN A 21 22.39 1.83 -13.96
C GLN A 21 22.39 3.34 -14.16
N THR A 22 22.12 3.76 -15.40
CA THR A 22 21.84 5.16 -15.69
C THR A 22 20.67 5.60 -14.82
N PRO A 23 20.78 6.71 -14.06
CA PRO A 23 19.69 7.17 -13.21
C PRO A 23 18.46 7.48 -14.08
N ILE A 24 17.29 7.07 -13.60
CA ILE A 24 16.03 7.33 -14.28
C ILE A 24 15.71 8.82 -14.13
N PRO A 25 15.52 9.58 -15.23
CA PRO A 25 15.27 11.00 -15.14
C PRO A 25 13.85 11.30 -14.65
N ILE A 26 13.73 12.43 -13.95
CA ILE A 26 12.44 13.04 -13.58
C ILE A 26 11.98 13.89 -14.76
N VAL A 27 10.80 13.59 -15.29
CA VAL A 27 10.21 14.28 -16.44
C VAL A 27 9.38 15.47 -15.97
N ARG A 28 8.69 15.32 -14.84
CA ARG A 28 7.86 16.37 -14.25
C ARG A 28 7.96 16.36 -12.74
N GLN A 29 8.09 17.53 -12.14
CA GLN A 29 7.95 17.71 -10.71
C GLN A 29 7.36 19.09 -10.45
N SER A 30 6.26 19.14 -9.71
CA SER A 30 5.60 20.37 -9.30
C SER A 30 5.19 20.25 -7.84
N GLN A 31 5.45 21.30 -7.07
CA GLN A 31 4.97 21.39 -5.70
C GLN A 31 4.45 22.80 -5.49
N VAL A 32 3.19 22.90 -5.11
CA VAL A 32 2.51 24.15 -4.81
C VAL A 32 1.98 24.05 -3.40
N ASN A 33 2.40 24.96 -2.54
CA ASN A 33 1.93 25.03 -1.15
C ASN A 33 1.17 26.36 -0.99
N PRO A 34 -0.14 26.40 -1.24
CA PRO A 34 -0.95 27.56 -0.90
C PRO A 34 -0.91 27.83 0.61
N GLU A 35 -1.31 29.04 1.02
CA GLU A 35 -1.49 29.33 2.45
C GLU A 35 -2.58 28.44 3.06
N LEU A 36 -2.65 28.39 4.41
CA LEU A 36 -3.68 27.67 5.18
C LEU A 36 -3.62 26.13 5.06
N GLY A 37 -2.42 25.56 5.05
CA GLY A 37 -2.22 24.10 5.18
C GLY A 37 -2.53 23.28 3.92
N ALA A 38 -2.99 23.93 2.84
CA ALA A 38 -3.17 23.28 1.56
C ALA A 38 -1.84 23.00 0.86
N HIS A 39 -1.76 21.92 0.09
CA HIS A 39 -0.63 21.63 -0.79
C HIS A 39 -1.06 20.78 -1.97
N ASN A 40 -0.34 20.90 -3.08
CA ASN A 40 -0.45 20.05 -4.26
C ASN A 40 0.94 19.59 -4.65
N PHE A 41 1.09 18.31 -4.94
CA PHE A 41 2.33 17.70 -5.35
C PHE A 41 2.08 16.83 -6.59
N GLU A 42 2.95 16.97 -7.57
CA GLU A 42 2.92 16.21 -8.82
C GLU A 42 4.34 15.76 -9.14
N PHE A 43 4.50 14.50 -9.52
CA PHE A 43 5.78 13.90 -9.87
C PHE A 43 5.59 12.89 -10.99
N GLU A 44 6.53 12.88 -11.94
CA GLU A 44 6.56 11.95 -13.06
C GLU A 44 8.00 11.59 -13.40
N SER A 45 8.32 10.30 -13.47
CA SER A 45 9.61 9.78 -13.91
C SER A 45 9.53 9.17 -15.30
N ALA A 46 10.67 9.10 -15.99
CA ALA A 46 10.72 8.61 -17.37
C ALA A 46 10.44 7.11 -17.52
N ASN A 47 10.49 6.34 -16.42
CA ASN A 47 10.06 4.94 -16.42
C ASN A 47 8.56 4.76 -16.11
N GLY A 48 7.77 5.84 -16.14
CA GLY A 48 6.32 5.77 -16.01
C GLY A 48 5.79 5.71 -14.58
N ILE A 49 6.58 6.12 -13.57
CA ILE A 49 6.04 6.36 -12.22
C ILE A 49 5.40 7.74 -12.23
N SER A 50 4.15 7.83 -11.82
CA SER A 50 3.42 9.09 -11.67
C SER A 50 2.82 9.16 -10.27
N VAL A 51 2.89 10.34 -9.65
CA VAL A 51 2.28 10.63 -8.35
C VAL A 51 1.60 11.99 -8.45
N GLN A 52 0.36 12.07 -7.99
CA GLN A 52 -0.36 13.32 -7.83
C GLN A 52 -1.11 13.29 -6.51
N GLU A 53 -0.85 14.25 -5.63
CA GLU A 53 -1.56 14.38 -4.36
C GLU A 53 -1.93 15.84 -4.09
N SER A 54 -3.05 16.00 -3.41
CA SER A 54 -3.52 17.27 -2.88
C SER A 54 -3.85 17.07 -1.41
N GLY A 55 -3.42 17.99 -0.57
CA GLY A 55 -3.78 18.00 0.83
C GLY A 55 -4.41 19.32 1.26
N SER A 56 -5.20 19.23 2.32
CA SER A 56 -5.91 20.35 2.93
C SER A 56 -6.00 20.14 4.44
N GLU A 57 -6.37 21.18 5.18
CA GLU A 57 -6.78 21.03 6.57
C GLU A 57 -8.05 20.16 6.66
N GLY A 58 -8.07 19.25 7.61
CA GLY A 58 -9.18 18.37 7.94
C GLY A 58 -10.10 19.00 8.99
N SER A 59 -11.36 18.57 9.03
CA SER A 59 -12.41 19.11 9.88
C SER A 59 -12.10 19.07 11.38
N GLN A 60 -11.37 18.06 11.86
CA GLN A 60 -10.98 17.90 13.26
C GLN A 60 -9.54 18.38 13.55
N GLY A 61 -9.00 19.27 12.72
CA GLY A 61 -7.65 19.84 12.91
C GLY A 61 -6.51 18.90 12.48
N GLY A 62 -6.83 17.80 11.79
CA GLY A 62 -5.87 16.94 11.10
C GLY A 62 -5.52 17.46 9.70
N ALA A 63 -4.67 16.73 8.98
CA ALA A 63 -4.43 16.99 7.55
C ALA A 63 -5.14 15.92 6.73
N ASN A 64 -6.01 16.34 5.81
CA ASN A 64 -6.60 15.47 4.82
C ASN A 64 -5.71 15.44 3.57
N ARG A 65 -5.58 14.28 2.95
CA ARG A 65 -4.89 14.13 1.66
C ARG A 65 -5.68 13.23 0.74
N ILE A 66 -5.74 13.61 -0.52
CA ILE A 66 -6.28 12.79 -1.59
C ILE A 66 -5.20 12.69 -2.67
N GLY A 67 -5.10 11.55 -3.32
CA GLY A 67 -4.11 11.41 -4.36
C GLY A 67 -4.22 10.12 -5.13
N GLU A 68 -3.34 10.00 -6.10
CA GLU A 68 -3.13 8.81 -6.87
C GLU A 68 -1.64 8.62 -7.15
N TYR A 69 -1.24 7.37 -7.26
CA TYR A 69 0.04 7.00 -7.83
C TYR A 69 -0.14 5.86 -8.81
N SER A 70 0.72 5.83 -9.82
CA SER A 70 0.78 4.75 -10.79
C SER A 70 2.21 4.41 -11.16
N TYR A 71 2.41 3.17 -11.59
CA TYR A 71 3.67 2.67 -12.11
C TYR A 71 3.43 1.52 -13.09
N ILE A 72 4.42 1.24 -13.93
CA ILE A 72 4.38 0.12 -14.86
C ILE A 72 4.89 -1.14 -14.15
N GLN A 73 4.11 -2.21 -14.18
CA GLN A 73 4.46 -3.51 -13.62
C GLN A 73 5.40 -4.29 -14.56
N GLU A 74 6.02 -5.36 -14.07
CA GLU A 74 6.93 -6.21 -14.86
C GLU A 74 6.26 -6.82 -16.10
N ASP A 75 4.95 -7.01 -16.07
CA ASP A 75 4.13 -7.51 -17.17
C ASP A 75 3.69 -6.42 -18.18
N GLY A 76 4.08 -5.17 -17.95
CA GLY A 76 3.71 -4.01 -18.78
C GLY A 76 2.34 -3.40 -18.46
N THR A 77 1.59 -3.96 -17.50
CA THR A 77 0.32 -3.37 -17.06
C THR A 77 0.54 -2.17 -16.14
N VAL A 78 -0.43 -1.25 -16.10
CA VAL A 78 -0.36 -0.07 -15.23
C VAL A 78 -0.96 -0.42 -13.88
N ALA A 79 -0.14 -0.46 -12.84
CA ALA A 79 -0.57 -0.44 -11.46
C ALA A 79 -1.04 0.98 -11.12
N LYS A 80 -2.32 1.17 -10.79
CA LYS A 80 -2.87 2.47 -10.36
C LYS A 80 -3.55 2.34 -9.01
N VAL A 81 -3.24 3.24 -8.09
CA VAL A 81 -3.87 3.32 -6.77
C VAL A 81 -4.34 4.75 -6.54
N THR A 82 -5.62 4.92 -6.21
CA THR A 82 -6.17 6.16 -5.69
C THR A 82 -6.35 6.03 -4.18
N PHE A 83 -6.31 7.13 -3.44
CA PHE A 83 -6.49 7.08 -2.00
C PHE A 83 -7.12 8.35 -1.42
N VAL A 84 -7.79 8.16 -0.29
CA VAL A 84 -8.19 9.23 0.62
C VAL A 84 -7.56 8.95 1.98
N ALA A 85 -6.88 9.94 2.54
CA ALA A 85 -6.30 9.92 3.87
C ALA A 85 -6.96 11.02 4.70
N ASP A 86 -7.74 10.62 5.69
CA ASP A 86 -8.47 11.52 6.58
C ASP A 86 -8.45 11.00 8.02
N GLU A 87 -9.37 11.48 8.85
CA GLU A 87 -9.53 11.07 10.24
C GLU A 87 -9.84 9.57 10.41
N ASN A 88 -10.35 8.91 9.37
CA ASN A 88 -10.59 7.46 9.35
C ASN A 88 -9.38 6.66 8.85
N GLY A 89 -8.24 7.32 8.63
CA GLY A 89 -7.00 6.72 8.17
C GLY A 89 -6.85 6.70 6.64
N PHE A 90 -5.97 5.84 6.16
CA PHE A 90 -5.64 5.70 4.74
C PHE A 90 -6.56 4.67 4.07
N GLN A 91 -7.30 5.12 3.06
CA GLN A 91 -8.31 4.36 2.35
C GLN A 91 -7.94 4.26 0.86
N PRO A 92 -7.13 3.25 0.46
CA PRO A 92 -6.74 3.08 -0.92
C PRO A 92 -7.81 2.32 -1.74
N GLN A 93 -7.88 2.63 -3.02
CA GLN A 93 -8.69 1.93 -4.00
C GLN A 93 -7.85 1.61 -5.23
N SER A 94 -7.83 0.33 -5.59
CA SER A 94 -7.07 -0.19 -6.73
C SER A 94 -7.54 -1.60 -7.06
N ASP A 95 -7.45 -1.98 -8.33
CA ASP A 95 -7.67 -3.35 -8.80
C ASP A 95 -6.59 -4.32 -8.30
N LEU A 96 -5.48 -3.80 -7.78
CA LEU A 96 -4.41 -4.59 -7.15
C LEU A 96 -4.77 -5.04 -5.74
N LEU A 97 -5.75 -4.39 -5.10
CA LEU A 97 -6.14 -4.74 -3.75
C LEU A 97 -7.02 -5.99 -3.76
N PRO A 98 -6.87 -6.88 -2.76
CA PRO A 98 -7.76 -8.01 -2.61
C PRO A 98 -9.21 -7.55 -2.50
N VAL A 99 -10.05 -8.02 -3.43
CA VAL A 99 -11.49 -7.77 -3.38
C VAL A 99 -12.12 -8.81 -2.46
N ALA A 100 -12.91 -8.36 -1.49
CA ALA A 100 -13.68 -9.26 -0.65
C ALA A 100 -14.63 -10.12 -1.51
N PRO A 101 -14.80 -11.42 -1.18
CA PRO A 101 -15.69 -12.29 -1.96
C PRO A 101 -17.12 -11.74 -1.97
N THR A 102 -17.70 -11.60 -3.16
CA THR A 102 -19.08 -11.11 -3.34
C THR A 102 -20.07 -12.09 -2.70
N PHE A 103 -21.06 -11.56 -1.98
CA PHE A 103 -22.16 -12.38 -1.46
C PHE A 103 -23.10 -12.78 -2.63
N PRO A 104 -23.65 -14.01 -2.66
CA PRO A 104 -23.52 -15.08 -1.66
C PRO A 104 -22.25 -15.91 -1.82
N HIS A 105 -21.52 -16.08 -0.72
CA HIS A 105 -20.49 -17.10 -0.57
C HIS A 105 -20.98 -18.19 0.40
N PRO A 106 -20.48 -19.43 0.30
CA PRO A 106 -20.83 -20.49 1.24
C PRO A 106 -20.54 -20.03 2.67
N ILE A 107 -21.51 -20.20 3.57
CA ILE A 107 -21.30 -19.97 5.00
C ILE A 107 -20.20 -20.95 5.46
N PRO A 108 -19.10 -20.47 6.06
CA PRO A 108 -18.05 -21.36 6.53
C PRO A 108 -18.57 -22.38 7.55
N GLU A 109 -18.04 -23.61 7.53
CA GLU A 109 -18.49 -24.70 8.41
C GLU A 109 -18.43 -24.33 9.90
N TYR A 110 -17.39 -23.60 10.33
CA TYR A 110 -17.25 -23.15 11.71
C TYR A 110 -18.41 -22.24 12.16
N VAL A 111 -19.00 -21.46 11.25
CA VAL A 111 -20.17 -20.61 11.55
C VAL A 111 -21.39 -21.48 11.80
N LEU A 112 -21.58 -22.54 10.99
CA LEU A 112 -22.67 -23.50 11.20
C LEU A 112 -22.52 -24.24 12.54
N VAL A 113 -21.30 -24.64 12.89
CA VAL A 113 -21.00 -25.25 14.20
C VAL A 113 -21.30 -24.30 15.35
N GLN A 114 -20.93 -23.01 15.23
CA GLN A 114 -21.24 -22.00 16.25
C GLN A 114 -22.75 -21.79 16.42
N ILE A 115 -23.51 -21.76 15.32
CA ILE A 115 -24.97 -21.65 15.36
C ILE A 115 -25.56 -22.88 16.07
N ALA A 116 -25.15 -24.08 15.67
CA ALA A 116 -25.62 -25.34 16.27
C ALA A 116 -25.30 -25.41 17.77
N PHE A 117 -24.06 -25.06 18.16
CA PHE A 117 -23.66 -24.99 19.56
C PHE A 117 -24.52 -23.98 20.34
N ALA A 118 -24.72 -22.77 19.81
CA ALA A 118 -25.55 -21.76 20.46
C ALA A 118 -27.02 -22.19 20.62
N GLU A 119 -27.55 -23.00 19.70
CA GLU A 119 -28.88 -23.60 19.83
C GLU A 119 -28.94 -24.69 20.92
N GLU A 120 -27.92 -25.55 21.01
CA GLU A 120 -27.82 -26.57 22.06
C GLU A 120 -27.69 -25.94 23.44
N GLU A 121 -26.84 -24.92 23.58
CA GLU A 121 -26.69 -24.13 24.81
C GLU A 121 -28.03 -23.52 25.23
N ARG A 122 -28.76 -22.89 24.30
CA ARG A 122 -30.11 -22.35 24.56
C ARG A 122 -31.06 -23.42 25.08
N LYS A 123 -31.14 -24.56 24.40
CA LYS A 123 -31.99 -25.69 24.82
C LYS A 123 -31.56 -26.27 26.17
N ARG A 124 -30.26 -26.24 26.50
CA ARG A 124 -29.77 -26.66 27.82
C ARG A 124 -30.22 -25.67 28.90
N LEU A 125 -30.01 -24.38 28.67
CA LEU A 125 -30.40 -23.30 29.59
C LEU A 125 -31.90 -23.30 29.86
N GLU A 126 -32.73 -23.50 28.83
CA GLU A 126 -34.19 -23.67 28.97
C GLU A 126 -34.55 -24.87 29.86
N ARG A 127 -33.91 -26.02 29.66
CA ARG A 127 -34.11 -27.21 30.51
C ARG A 127 -33.64 -27.00 31.95
N GLU A 128 -32.60 -26.20 32.14
CA GLU A 128 -32.06 -25.85 33.46
C GLU A 128 -32.84 -24.71 34.14
N GLY A 129 -33.89 -24.17 33.51
CA GLY A 129 -34.68 -23.05 34.04
C GLY A 129 -33.92 -21.73 34.12
N LYS A 130 -32.78 -21.62 33.42
CA LYS A 130 -31.88 -20.48 33.43
C LYS A 130 -32.12 -19.68 32.16
N SER A 131 -32.99 -18.68 32.21
CA SER A 131 -33.34 -17.90 31.02
C SER A 131 -32.10 -17.24 30.41
N PRO A 132 -31.85 -17.37 29.09
CA PRO A 132 -30.96 -16.46 28.39
C PRO A 132 -31.61 -15.07 28.39
N LEU A 133 -30.81 -14.03 28.65
CA LEU A 133 -31.23 -12.62 28.59
C LEU A 133 -31.58 -12.20 27.15
#